data_AF-A0A843GCS8-F1
#
_entry.id   AF-A0A843GCS8-F1
#
_cell.length_a   1.000
_cell.length_b   1.000
_cell.length_c   1.000
_cell.angle_alpha   90.00
_cell.angle_beta   90.00
_cell.angle_gamma   90.00
#
_symmetry.space_group_name_H-M   'P 1'
#
loop_
_entity.id
_entity.type
_entity.pdbx_description
1 polymer ?
#
loop_
_entity_poly.entity_id
_entity_poly.type
_entity_poly.pdbx_seq_one_letter_code
_entity_poly.pdbx_strand_id
1 'polypeptide(L)'
;MKCKICDKEFEKLNGFGLHLKFSHNLTNKEYYDKYLRKPGEGICPVCGKETTFRANWLYLKFCSHKCATQNGSWDEQKFGMTKSDFYKNVYKTQKESILDKTSKTCLEKYGVEKFSQSDVYKNKYKNTIKLKYNVDHFSKTKEFKDKYKSAMLNNWGVEHYSKTNTFKEQVSKKNKEFDSKYKEEHGLTFHEKIGLDRKNEYLEKFKDTIKNFVMVENIENFNIFYCVCKKCSNKFSMTKRTIEKRLNNNISICPKCFPYKNLMEYELYTYITTLYNNYIVYHDRNKLNGKELDIYLPDLKLTFEFDGTYWHADPRFYKSDDFIEKKKMFAKAIWEYDKQKDLLCEQNNIRLYRITEYDWTNDNKNVKQFIKDIIYESSSNS
;
A
#
# COMPACT_ATOMS: atom_id res chain seq x y z
N MET A 1 57.47 22.12 -6.95
CA MET A 1 58.15 23.35 -7.42
C MET A 1 59.43 23.53 -6.63
N LYS A 2 60.56 23.74 -7.30
CA LYS A 2 61.88 23.87 -6.68
C LYS A 2 62.32 25.34 -6.61
N CYS A 3 62.81 25.78 -5.45
CA CYS A 3 63.36 27.12 -5.27
C CYS A 3 64.72 27.22 -5.98
N LYS A 4 64.91 28.17 -6.90
CA LYS A 4 66.21 28.39 -7.58
C LYS A 4 67.24 29.13 -6.72
N ILE A 5 66.86 29.59 -5.51
CA ILE A 5 67.74 30.31 -4.59
C ILE A 5 68.34 29.35 -3.54
N CYS A 6 67.55 28.39 -3.04
CA CYS A 6 67.97 27.48 -1.96
C CYS A 6 67.66 26.00 -2.22
N ASP A 7 67.24 25.64 -3.43
CA ASP A 7 66.95 24.27 -3.89
C ASP A 7 65.87 23.48 -3.12
N LYS A 8 65.16 24.10 -2.18
CA LYS A 8 64.03 23.48 -1.47
C LYS A 8 62.86 23.18 -2.41
N GLU A 9 62.23 22.01 -2.20
CA GLU A 9 61.09 21.55 -2.99
C GLU A 9 59.76 21.64 -2.23
N PHE A 10 58.71 21.99 -2.96
CA PHE A 10 57.37 22.18 -2.41
C PHE A 10 56.31 21.53 -3.32
N GLU A 11 55.39 20.78 -2.73
CA GLU A 11 54.29 20.13 -3.46
C GLU A 11 53.20 21.13 -3.88
N LYS A 12 52.95 22.16 -3.06
CA LYS A 12 51.86 23.14 -3.28
C LYS A 12 52.40 24.55 -3.49
N LEU A 13 51.83 25.27 -4.46
CA LEU A 13 52.20 26.65 -4.81
C LEU A 13 52.02 27.64 -3.65
N ASN A 14 50.99 27.46 -2.80
CA ASN A 14 50.79 28.31 -1.62
C ASN A 14 51.94 28.16 -0.61
N GLY A 15 52.39 26.92 -0.38
CA GLY A 15 53.54 26.67 0.50
C GLY A 15 54.82 27.28 -0.06
N PHE A 16 55.03 27.17 -1.38
CA PHE A 16 56.16 27.79 -2.06
C PHE A 16 56.15 29.33 -1.96
N GLY A 17 55.00 29.97 -2.14
CA GLY A 17 54.88 31.42 -2.02
C GLY A 17 55.16 31.96 -0.61
N LEU A 18 54.69 31.25 0.42
CA LEU A 18 55.04 31.58 1.81
C LEU A 18 56.54 31.45 2.05
N HIS A 19 57.18 30.40 1.51
CA HIS A 19 58.62 30.24 1.59
C HIS A 19 59.38 31.40 0.94
N LEU A 20 59.00 31.85 -0.26
CA LEU A 20 59.65 33.01 -0.89
C LEU A 20 59.54 34.27 -0.03
N LYS A 21 58.35 34.51 0.53
CA LYS A 21 58.09 35.68 1.38
C LYS A 21 58.96 35.66 2.63
N PHE A 22 59.01 34.54 3.36
CA PHE A 22 59.68 34.49 4.66
C PHE A 22 61.17 34.14 4.60
N SER A 23 61.62 33.40 3.59
CA SER A 23 63.02 32.97 3.48
C SER A 23 63.85 33.83 2.53
N HIS A 24 63.22 34.52 1.58
CA HIS A 24 63.91 35.29 0.55
C HIS A 24 63.42 36.73 0.43
N ASN A 25 62.40 37.13 1.21
CA ASN A 25 61.77 38.44 1.15
C ASN A 25 61.34 38.84 -0.27
N LEU A 26 60.89 37.86 -1.05
CA LEU A 26 60.41 38.04 -2.43
C LEU A 26 58.92 37.76 -2.52
N THR A 27 58.22 38.56 -3.31
CA THR A 27 56.87 38.25 -3.76
C THR A 27 56.89 37.18 -4.85
N ASN A 28 55.75 36.51 -5.04
CA ASN A 28 55.59 35.52 -6.11
C ASN A 28 55.85 36.14 -7.50
N LYS A 29 55.45 37.41 -7.72
CA LYS A 29 55.66 38.11 -9.00
C LYS A 29 57.14 38.38 -9.24
N GLU A 30 57.85 38.95 -8.26
CA GLU A 30 59.28 39.28 -8.39
C GLU A 30 60.12 38.04 -8.67
N TYR A 31 59.86 36.96 -7.94
CA TYR A 31 60.55 35.70 -8.18
C TYR A 31 60.22 35.13 -9.57
N TYR A 32 58.95 35.19 -9.99
CA TYR A 32 58.54 34.72 -11.31
C TYR A 32 59.22 35.52 -12.43
N ASP A 33 59.20 36.85 -12.33
CA ASP A 33 59.84 37.77 -13.28
C ASP A 33 61.35 37.51 -13.40
N LYS A 34 62.01 37.22 -12.28
CA LYS A 34 63.47 37.00 -12.25
C LYS A 34 63.90 35.62 -12.75
N TYR A 35 63.13 34.58 -12.44
CA TYR A 35 63.61 33.20 -12.59
C TYR A 35 62.81 32.33 -13.56
N LEU A 36 61.58 32.71 -13.91
CA LEU A 36 60.63 31.84 -14.62
C LEU A 36 59.98 32.48 -15.85
N ARG A 37 59.94 33.81 -15.93
CA ARG A 37 59.27 34.53 -17.02
C ARG A 37 59.90 34.23 -18.37
N LYS A 38 59.06 33.86 -19.34
CA LYS A 38 59.49 33.58 -20.72
C LYS A 38 59.44 34.84 -21.58
N PRO A 39 60.22 34.92 -22.67
CA PRO A 39 60.14 36.01 -23.63
C PRO A 39 58.71 36.21 -24.15
N GLY A 40 58.21 37.46 -24.10
CA GLY A 40 56.85 37.81 -24.53
C GLY A 40 55.74 37.59 -23.50
N GLU A 41 56.01 36.94 -22.36
CA GLU A 41 55.03 36.84 -21.26
C GLU A 41 54.83 38.18 -20.55
N GLY A 42 53.61 38.43 -20.07
CA GLY A 42 53.27 39.67 -19.38
C GLY A 42 53.01 40.84 -20.33
N ILE A 43 52.94 40.63 -21.64
CA ILE A 43 52.69 41.69 -22.64
C ILE A 43 51.41 41.34 -23.42
N CYS A 44 50.50 42.30 -23.51
CA CYS A 44 49.25 42.12 -24.24
C CYS A 44 49.52 42.12 -25.76
N PRO A 45 49.09 41.08 -26.50
CA PRO A 45 49.37 40.99 -27.95
C PRO A 45 48.56 42.00 -28.79
N VAL A 46 47.56 42.65 -28.21
CA VAL A 46 46.69 43.61 -28.91
C VAL A 46 47.18 45.05 -28.78
N CYS A 47 47.76 45.42 -27.63
CA CYS A 47 48.13 46.81 -27.35
C CYS A 47 49.53 47.01 -26.75
N GLY A 48 50.29 45.93 -26.52
CA GLY A 48 51.65 45.99 -25.98
C GLY A 48 51.75 46.33 -24.48
N LYS A 49 50.65 46.61 -23.78
CA LYS A 49 50.66 46.92 -22.34
C LYS A 49 50.97 45.70 -21.47
N GLU A 50 51.56 45.94 -20.30
CA GLU A 50 51.79 44.89 -19.30
C GLU A 50 50.46 44.25 -18.85
N THR A 51 50.45 42.93 -18.67
CA THR A 51 49.27 42.19 -18.23
C THR A 51 49.36 41.83 -16.75
N THR A 52 48.21 41.55 -16.12
CA THR A 52 48.17 41.27 -14.68
C THR A 52 48.75 39.89 -14.35
N PHE A 53 49.63 39.82 -13.36
CA PHE A 53 50.08 38.57 -12.75
C PHE A 53 49.04 38.06 -11.74
N ARG A 54 48.68 36.77 -11.83
CA ARG A 54 47.63 36.15 -11.00
C ARG A 54 48.20 35.20 -9.94
N ALA A 55 47.37 34.89 -8.94
CA ALA A 55 47.75 34.05 -7.79
C ALA A 55 48.17 32.61 -8.17
N ASN A 56 47.79 32.13 -9.35
CA ASN A 56 48.20 30.85 -9.92
C ASN A 56 49.54 30.91 -10.69
N TRP A 57 50.36 31.93 -10.43
CA TRP A 57 51.73 32.07 -10.95
C TRP A 57 51.81 32.19 -12.47
N LEU A 58 50.94 33.00 -13.06
CA LEU A 58 50.96 33.28 -14.50
C LEU A 58 50.48 34.70 -14.81
N TYR A 59 51.00 35.25 -15.91
CA TYR A 59 50.51 36.48 -16.52
C TYR A 59 49.26 36.21 -17.36
N LEU A 60 48.27 37.09 -17.26
CA LEU A 60 47.13 37.06 -18.19
C LEU A 60 47.60 37.29 -19.62
N LYS A 61 46.89 36.72 -20.60
CA LYS A 61 47.19 36.96 -22.02
C LYS A 61 46.85 38.39 -22.48
N PHE A 62 45.84 39.02 -21.89
CA PHE A 62 45.39 40.36 -22.28
C PHE A 62 45.35 41.29 -21.07
N CYS A 63 45.60 42.59 -21.29
CA CYS A 63 45.58 43.60 -20.24
C CYS A 63 44.15 44.00 -19.81
N SER A 64 43.14 43.73 -20.64
CA SER A 64 41.75 44.10 -20.38
C SER A 64 40.76 43.20 -21.13
N HIS A 65 39.51 43.20 -20.68
CA HIS A 65 38.41 42.54 -21.40
C HIS A 65 38.25 43.08 -22.83
N LYS A 66 38.43 44.40 -23.03
CA LYS A 66 38.38 45.04 -24.36
C LYS A 66 39.42 44.43 -25.32
N CYS A 67 40.66 44.26 -24.88
CA CYS A 67 41.69 43.62 -25.70
C CYS A 67 41.40 42.12 -25.91
N ALA A 68 40.85 41.42 -24.91
CA ALA A 68 40.46 40.03 -25.06
C ALA A 68 39.36 39.84 -26.13
N THR A 69 38.38 40.75 -26.20
CA THR A 69 37.31 40.72 -27.21
C THR A 69 37.77 41.12 -28.61
N GLN A 70 38.77 42.00 -28.72
CA GLN A 70 39.37 42.39 -30.01
C GLN A 70 40.16 41.24 -30.65
N ASN A 71 40.65 40.29 -29.84
CA ASN A 71 41.46 39.17 -30.29
C ASN A 71 40.66 37.89 -30.60
N GLY A 72 39.33 37.96 -30.64
CA GLY A 72 38.48 36.83 -30.99
C GLY A 72 37.01 37.12 -30.81
N SER A 73 36.31 37.42 -31.91
CA SER A 73 34.86 37.23 -31.98
C SER A 73 34.55 35.74 -31.92
N TRP A 74 33.42 35.39 -31.30
CA TRP A 74 32.88 34.03 -31.36
C TRP A 74 32.62 33.66 -32.84
N ASP A 75 33.08 32.49 -33.25
CA ASP A 75 32.95 31.98 -34.61
C ASP A 75 32.02 30.75 -34.60
N GLU A 76 30.77 30.97 -35.01
CA GLU A 76 29.76 29.91 -35.04
C GLU A 76 30.07 28.80 -36.05
N GLN A 77 30.79 29.09 -37.13
CA GLN A 77 31.20 28.07 -38.12
C GLN A 77 32.25 27.12 -37.56
N LYS A 78 33.19 27.64 -36.74
CA LYS A 78 34.23 26.81 -36.11
C LYS A 78 33.68 25.85 -35.05
N PHE A 79 32.74 26.31 -34.23
CA PHE A 79 32.23 25.54 -33.09
C PHE A 79 30.94 24.78 -33.40
N GLY A 80 30.29 25.05 -34.54
CA GLY A 80 29.07 24.37 -34.99
C GLY A 80 27.87 24.54 -34.06
N MET A 81 27.93 25.51 -33.13
CA MET A 81 26.89 25.80 -32.14
C MET A 81 26.96 27.25 -31.68
N THR A 82 25.92 27.71 -30.99
CA THR A 82 25.89 29.07 -30.42
C THR A 82 26.78 29.17 -29.18
N LYS A 83 27.21 30.39 -28.86
CA LYS A 83 28.00 30.68 -27.65
C LYS A 83 27.28 30.24 -26.37
N SER A 84 25.97 30.47 -26.30
CA SER A 84 25.12 30.06 -25.17
C SER A 84 25.13 28.55 -24.99
N ASP A 85 24.96 27.78 -26.07
CA ASP A 85 24.87 26.33 -25.99
C ASP A 85 26.21 25.67 -25.70
N PHE A 86 27.31 26.25 -26.19
CA PHE A 86 28.66 25.85 -25.79
C PHE A 86 28.84 25.97 -24.26
N TYR A 87 28.51 27.12 -23.67
CA TYR A 87 28.63 27.29 -22.21
C TYR A 87 27.69 26.37 -21.44
N LYS A 88 26.44 26.18 -21.88
CA LYS A 88 25.51 25.21 -21.25
C LYS A 88 26.10 23.79 -21.23
N ASN A 89 26.72 23.36 -22.32
CA ASN A 89 27.38 22.06 -22.41
C ASN A 89 28.60 21.95 -21.48
N VAL A 90 29.41 23.02 -21.40
CA VAL A 90 30.53 23.09 -20.45
C VAL A 90 30.04 22.99 -19.00
N TYR A 91 28.96 23.69 -18.63
CA TYR A 91 28.39 23.59 -17.29
C TYR A 91 27.81 22.19 -17.01
N LYS A 92 27.15 21.56 -18.00
CA LYS A 92 26.61 20.20 -17.88
C LYS A 92 27.72 19.18 -17.62
N THR A 93 28.75 19.19 -18.45
CA THR A 93 29.90 18.26 -18.33
C THR A 93 30.68 18.46 -17.04
N GLN A 94 30.88 19.71 -16.59
CA GLN A 94 31.49 19.98 -15.28
C GLN A 94 30.63 19.44 -14.13
N LYS A 95 29.31 19.62 -14.19
CA LYS A 95 28.38 19.08 -13.20
C LYS A 95 28.42 17.55 -13.15
N GLU A 96 28.47 16.89 -14.29
CA GLU A 96 28.61 15.44 -14.40
C GLU A 96 29.93 14.95 -13.76
N SER A 97 31.05 15.63 -14.03
CA SER A 97 32.35 15.32 -13.43
C SER A 97 32.34 15.48 -11.89
N ILE A 98 31.67 16.50 -11.37
CA ILE A 98 31.52 16.71 -9.92
C ILE A 98 30.67 15.62 -9.29
N LEU A 99 29.58 15.21 -9.95
CA LEU A 99 28.72 14.12 -9.48
C LEU A 99 29.48 12.78 -9.44
N ASP A 100 30.28 12.47 -10.47
CA ASP A 100 31.11 11.26 -10.52
C ASP A 100 32.14 11.23 -9.39
N LYS A 101 32.88 12.34 -9.18
CA LYS A 101 33.84 12.46 -8.07
C LYS A 101 33.17 12.32 -6.71
N THR A 102 32.01 12.96 -6.54
CA THR A 102 31.23 12.88 -5.29
C THR A 102 30.76 11.46 -5.03
N SER A 103 30.28 10.76 -6.06
CA SER A 103 29.83 9.37 -5.96
C SER A 103 30.98 8.44 -5.58
N LYS A 104 32.13 8.55 -6.24
CA LYS A 104 33.35 7.76 -5.92
C LYS A 104 33.79 7.96 -4.48
N THR A 105 33.90 9.21 -4.03
CA THR A 105 34.25 9.48 -2.62
C THR A 105 33.20 8.95 -1.64
N CYS A 106 31.90 9.01 -1.98
CA CYS A 106 30.86 8.44 -1.12
C CYS A 106 30.92 6.92 -1.07
N LEU A 107 31.21 6.25 -2.19
CA LEU A 107 31.41 4.81 -2.26
C LEU A 107 32.63 4.39 -1.43
N GLU A 108 33.76 5.05 -1.60
CA GLU A 108 35.00 4.79 -0.85
C GLU A 108 34.82 4.94 0.66
N LYS A 109 34.11 5.98 1.11
CA LYS A 109 33.98 6.32 2.54
C LYS A 109 32.79 5.66 3.23
N TYR A 110 31.71 5.40 2.51
CA TYR A 110 30.42 5.02 3.09
C TYR A 110 29.77 3.81 2.41
N GLY A 111 30.37 3.23 1.38
CA GLY A 111 29.83 2.07 0.65
C GLY A 111 28.57 2.36 -0.16
N VAL A 112 28.21 3.63 -0.36
CA VAL A 112 27.00 4.05 -1.08
C VAL A 112 27.29 5.24 -2.00
N GLU A 113 26.58 5.34 -3.12
CA GLU A 113 26.80 6.40 -4.13
C GLU A 113 26.45 7.80 -3.62
N LYS A 114 25.54 7.91 -2.66
CA LYS A 114 25.11 9.18 -2.09
C LYS A 114 25.20 9.14 -0.59
N PHE A 115 25.81 10.17 0.01
CA PHE A 115 25.91 10.29 1.46
C PHE A 115 24.55 10.14 2.18
N SER A 116 23.45 10.62 1.59
CA SER A 116 22.10 10.49 2.16
C SER A 116 21.59 9.04 2.28
N GLN A 117 22.19 8.10 1.54
CA GLN A 117 21.89 6.67 1.61
C GLN A 117 22.70 5.97 2.71
N SER A 118 23.76 6.61 3.22
CA SER A 118 24.64 6.02 4.23
C SER A 118 23.91 5.88 5.56
N ASP A 119 24.26 4.85 6.33
CA ASP A 119 23.68 4.66 7.65
C ASP A 119 24.08 5.78 8.62
N VAL A 120 25.27 6.37 8.43
CA VAL A 120 25.71 7.56 9.16
C VAL A 120 24.69 8.69 9.01
N TYR A 121 24.28 9.00 7.78
CA TYR A 121 23.29 10.02 7.52
C TYR A 121 21.91 9.63 8.07
N LYS A 122 21.44 8.41 7.77
CA LYS A 122 20.12 7.94 8.22
C LYS A 122 19.98 7.98 9.74
N ASN A 123 21.00 7.54 10.47
CA ASN A 123 21.01 7.56 11.93
C ASN A 123 21.06 8.98 12.48
N LYS A 124 21.91 9.86 11.91
CA LYS A 124 21.96 11.27 12.31
C LYS A 124 20.62 11.99 12.08
N TYR A 125 19.99 11.75 10.93
CA TYR A 125 18.67 12.28 10.61
C TYR A 125 17.62 11.78 11.61
N LYS A 126 17.52 10.46 11.81
CA LYS A 126 16.57 9.84 12.74
C LYS A 126 16.73 10.37 14.17
N ASN A 127 17.96 10.49 14.67
CA ASN A 127 18.23 11.03 16.00
C ASN A 127 17.81 12.50 16.12
N THR A 128 18.10 13.31 15.10
CA THR A 128 17.72 14.74 15.09
C THR A 128 16.20 14.91 15.11
N ILE A 129 15.47 14.14 14.28
CA ILE A 129 14.01 14.18 14.25
C ILE A 129 13.41 13.65 15.56
N LYS A 130 13.98 12.59 16.12
CA LYS A 130 13.53 12.01 17.41
C LYS A 130 13.73 13.01 18.56
N LEU A 131 14.87 13.68 18.64
CA LEU A 131 15.12 14.72 19.65
C LEU A 131 14.17 15.90 19.53
N LYS A 132 13.86 16.33 18.30
CA LYS A 132 13.06 17.55 18.07
C LYS A 132 11.55 17.30 18.14
N TYR A 133 11.08 16.14 17.69
CA TYR A 133 9.66 15.89 17.45
C TYR A 133 9.14 14.57 18.04
N ASN A 134 9.98 13.82 18.75
CA ASN A 134 9.65 12.50 19.31
C ASN A 134 9.07 11.50 18.28
N VAL A 135 9.43 11.66 17.00
CA VAL A 135 9.09 10.74 15.90
C VAL A 135 10.36 10.34 15.15
N ASP A 136 10.33 9.26 14.36
CA ASP A 136 11.48 8.78 13.59
C ASP A 136 11.58 9.39 12.18
N HIS A 137 10.52 10.07 11.71
CA HIS A 137 10.47 10.71 10.41
C HIS A 137 9.56 11.95 10.44
N PHE A 138 9.99 13.04 9.80
CA PHE A 138 9.25 14.31 9.80
C PHE A 138 7.83 14.17 9.22
N SER A 139 7.62 13.28 8.26
CA SER A 139 6.29 13.05 7.69
C SER A 139 5.24 12.49 8.66
N LYS A 140 5.67 11.97 9.81
CA LYS A 140 4.77 11.49 10.86
C LYS A 140 4.26 12.61 11.76
N THR A 141 4.89 13.79 11.71
CA THR A 141 4.47 14.96 12.49
C THR A 141 3.10 15.45 12.05
N LYS A 142 2.34 16.02 13.00
CA LYS A 142 1.05 16.65 12.70
C LYS A 142 1.20 17.80 11.70
N GLU A 143 2.23 18.62 11.89
CA GLU A 143 2.55 19.74 10.99
C GLU A 143 2.68 19.31 9.53
N PHE A 144 3.43 18.24 9.26
CA PHE A 144 3.58 17.75 7.89
C PHE A 144 2.25 17.24 7.32
N LYS A 145 1.49 16.47 8.12
CA LYS A 145 0.19 15.91 7.68
C LYS A 145 -0.80 17.02 7.33
N ASP A 146 -0.86 18.07 8.15
CA ASP A 146 -1.77 19.20 7.94
C ASP A 146 -1.37 19.99 6.68
N LYS A 147 -0.08 20.33 6.53
CA LYS A 147 0.43 20.99 5.33
C LYS A 147 0.20 20.18 4.05
N TYR A 148 0.43 18.86 4.12
CA TYR A 148 0.20 17.96 2.99
C TYR A 148 -1.28 17.94 2.61
N LYS A 149 -2.19 17.76 3.59
CA LYS A 149 -3.63 17.73 3.37
C LYS A 149 -4.13 19.04 2.76
N SER A 150 -3.72 20.19 3.27
CA SER A 150 -4.07 21.50 2.70
C SER A 150 -3.59 21.65 1.26
N ALA A 151 -2.34 21.25 0.96
CA ALA A 151 -1.82 21.31 -0.40
C ALA A 151 -2.59 20.40 -1.38
N MET A 152 -2.96 19.18 -0.95
CA MET A 152 -3.73 18.27 -1.80
C MET A 152 -5.15 18.78 -2.04
N LEU A 153 -5.82 19.30 -1.01
CA LEU A 153 -7.15 19.90 -1.15
C LEU A 153 -7.13 21.13 -2.06
N ASN A 154 -6.15 22.02 -1.91
CA ASN A 154 -6.03 23.23 -2.73
C ASN A 154 -5.77 22.90 -4.20
N ASN A 155 -4.92 21.92 -4.48
CA ASN A 155 -4.51 21.60 -5.85
C ASN A 155 -5.49 20.65 -6.56
N TRP A 156 -6.16 19.76 -5.82
CA TRP A 156 -6.90 18.62 -6.41
C TRP A 156 -8.28 18.37 -5.80
N GLY A 157 -8.72 19.15 -4.81
CA GLY A 157 -10.02 18.97 -4.15
C GLY A 157 -10.18 17.67 -3.35
N VAL A 158 -9.11 16.88 -3.23
CA VAL A 158 -9.10 15.59 -2.53
C VAL A 158 -7.97 15.55 -1.51
N GLU A 159 -8.17 14.80 -0.43
CA GLU A 159 -7.18 14.71 0.66
C GLU A 159 -5.89 13.97 0.26
N HIS A 160 -5.95 13.15 -0.79
CA HIS A 160 -4.83 12.37 -1.28
C HIS A 160 -4.85 12.29 -2.80
N TYR A 161 -3.69 12.50 -3.43
CA TYR A 161 -3.55 12.42 -4.89
C TYR A 161 -4.02 11.08 -5.48
N SER A 162 -3.89 9.98 -4.74
CA SER A 162 -4.35 8.65 -5.18
C SER A 162 -5.86 8.54 -5.37
N LYS A 163 -6.65 9.48 -4.83
CA LYS A 163 -8.10 9.54 -5.02
C LYS A 163 -8.51 10.23 -6.32
N THR A 164 -7.59 10.93 -6.99
CA THR A 164 -7.85 11.62 -8.27
C THR A 164 -8.16 10.64 -9.39
N ASN A 165 -9.00 11.06 -10.35
CA ASN A 165 -9.30 10.24 -11.53
C ASN A 165 -8.06 10.05 -12.42
N THR A 166 -7.24 11.08 -12.55
CA THR A 166 -5.98 11.04 -13.30
C THR A 166 -5.05 9.93 -12.79
N PHE A 167 -4.90 9.81 -11.46
CA PHE A 167 -4.10 8.73 -10.88
C PHE A 167 -4.69 7.35 -11.18
N LYS A 168 -6.01 7.18 -11.01
CA LYS A 168 -6.70 5.90 -11.27
C LYS A 168 -6.55 5.45 -12.72
N GLU A 169 -6.69 6.37 -13.68
CA GLU A 169 -6.51 6.11 -15.10
C GLU A 169 -5.08 5.70 -15.44
N GLN A 170 -4.08 6.42 -14.89
CA GLN A 170 -2.67 6.10 -15.08
C GLN A 170 -2.33 4.69 -14.57
N VAL A 171 -2.85 4.31 -13.40
CA VAL A 171 -2.66 2.97 -12.83
C VAL A 171 -3.35 1.91 -13.69
N SER A 172 -4.60 2.16 -14.11
CA SER A 172 -5.35 1.22 -14.96
C SER A 172 -4.63 0.93 -16.27
N LYS A 173 -4.13 1.96 -16.96
CA LYS A 173 -3.39 1.82 -18.21
C LYS A 173 -2.12 0.98 -18.02
N LYS A 174 -1.31 1.30 -17.01
CA LYS A 174 -0.07 0.55 -16.71
C LYS A 174 -0.33 -0.91 -16.37
N ASN A 175 -1.39 -1.19 -15.61
CA ASN A 175 -1.75 -2.56 -15.25
C ASN A 175 -2.14 -3.37 -16.51
N LYS A 176 -2.93 -2.80 -17.41
CA LYS A 176 -3.30 -3.45 -18.68
C LYS A 176 -2.08 -3.74 -19.55
N GLU A 177 -1.18 -2.76 -19.71
CA GLU A 177 0.06 -2.94 -20.46
C GLU A 177 0.95 -4.03 -19.87
N PHE A 178 1.04 -4.10 -18.54
CA PHE A 178 1.79 -5.14 -17.84
C PHE A 178 1.17 -6.53 -18.05
N ASP A 179 -0.15 -6.68 -17.87
CA ASP A 179 -0.83 -7.97 -18.04
C ASP A 179 -0.71 -8.49 -19.48
N SER A 180 -0.79 -7.61 -20.49
CA SER A 180 -0.59 -7.98 -21.88
C SER A 180 0.81 -8.54 -22.14
N LYS A 181 1.86 -7.85 -21.66
CA LYS A 181 3.25 -8.31 -21.80
C LYS A 181 3.50 -9.62 -21.07
N TYR A 182 3.01 -9.73 -19.84
CA TYR A 182 3.15 -10.94 -19.04
C TYR A 182 2.47 -12.14 -19.72
N LYS A 183 1.30 -11.93 -20.34
CA LYS A 183 0.59 -12.97 -21.09
C LYS A 183 1.34 -13.42 -22.34
N GLU A 184 1.96 -12.50 -23.07
CA GLU A 184 2.78 -12.82 -24.24
C GLU A 184 3.99 -13.68 -23.85
N GLU A 185 4.65 -13.35 -22.74
CA GLU A 185 5.84 -14.07 -22.26
C GLU A 185 5.52 -15.43 -21.63
N HIS A 186 4.40 -15.54 -20.91
CA HIS A 186 4.11 -16.70 -20.05
C HIS A 186 2.85 -17.49 -20.42
N GLY A 187 2.12 -17.09 -21.46
CA GLY A 187 0.89 -17.74 -21.93
C GLY A 187 -0.35 -17.50 -21.05
N LEU A 188 -0.20 -16.78 -19.93
CA LEU A 188 -1.26 -16.44 -18.97
C LEU A 188 -1.01 -15.04 -18.39
N THR A 189 -2.07 -14.32 -18.03
CA THR A 189 -1.99 -13.02 -17.37
C THR A 189 -1.40 -13.14 -15.97
N PHE A 190 -0.83 -12.04 -15.44
CA PHE A 190 -0.32 -12.05 -14.07
C PHE A 190 -1.43 -12.33 -13.05
N HIS A 191 -2.65 -11.89 -13.32
CA HIS A 191 -3.81 -12.17 -12.47
C HIS A 191 -4.12 -13.67 -12.39
N GLU A 192 -4.07 -14.38 -13.53
CA GLU A 192 -4.21 -15.85 -13.58
C GLU A 192 -3.09 -16.55 -12.81
N LYS A 193 -1.84 -16.08 -12.94
CA LYS A 193 -0.69 -16.61 -12.19
C LYS A 193 -0.92 -16.53 -10.68
N ILE A 194 -1.32 -15.37 -10.18
CA ILE A 194 -1.61 -15.16 -8.75
C ILE A 194 -2.77 -16.07 -8.30
N GLY A 195 -3.77 -16.28 -9.17
CA GLY A 195 -4.85 -17.25 -8.93
C GLY A 195 -4.33 -18.67 -8.75
N LEU A 196 -3.43 -19.12 -9.62
CA LEU A 196 -2.80 -20.44 -9.58
C LEU A 196 -1.88 -20.60 -8.36
N ASP A 197 -1.04 -19.62 -8.07
CA ASP A 197 -0.14 -19.65 -6.91
C ASP A 197 -0.94 -19.79 -5.60
N ARG A 198 -2.02 -19.01 -5.45
CA ARG A 198 -2.94 -19.11 -4.31
C ARG A 198 -3.67 -20.45 -4.27
N LYS A 199 -4.01 -21.04 -5.42
CA LYS A 199 -4.62 -22.38 -5.48
C LYS A 199 -3.64 -23.44 -4.96
N ASN A 200 -2.39 -23.39 -5.41
CA ASN A 200 -1.36 -24.35 -4.99
C ASN A 200 -1.07 -24.21 -3.49
N GLU A 201 -0.95 -22.99 -2.99
CA GLU A 201 -0.80 -22.72 -1.57
C GLU A 201 -1.99 -23.27 -0.76
N TYR A 202 -3.23 -23.06 -1.24
CA TYR A 202 -4.44 -23.56 -0.58
C TYR A 202 -4.50 -25.09 -0.55
N LEU A 203 -4.21 -25.76 -1.67
CA LEU A 203 -4.23 -27.22 -1.76
C LEU A 203 -3.17 -27.84 -0.85
N GLU A 204 -1.97 -27.26 -0.78
CA GLU A 204 -0.93 -27.73 0.14
C GLU A 204 -1.31 -27.47 1.61
N LYS A 205 -1.79 -26.26 1.93
CA LYS A 205 -2.19 -25.90 3.30
C LYS A 205 -3.25 -26.83 3.88
N PHE A 206 -4.20 -27.29 3.07
CA PHE A 206 -5.34 -28.08 3.53
C PHE A 206 -5.35 -29.52 3.02
N LYS A 207 -4.23 -30.00 2.48
CA LYS A 207 -4.05 -31.34 1.91
C LYS A 207 -4.60 -32.45 2.80
N ASP A 208 -4.29 -32.38 4.09
CA ASP A 208 -4.72 -33.36 5.08
C ASP A 208 -6.21 -33.34 5.39
N THR A 209 -6.86 -32.19 5.32
CA THR A 209 -8.31 -32.10 5.55
C THR A 209 -9.09 -32.45 4.29
N ILE A 210 -8.57 -32.05 3.13
CA ILE A 210 -9.12 -32.31 1.80
C ILE A 210 -9.03 -33.80 1.45
N LYS A 211 -8.06 -34.57 1.95
CA LYS A 211 -7.91 -36.01 1.66
C LYS A 211 -9.17 -36.84 1.93
N ASN A 212 -10.05 -36.36 2.81
CA ASN A 212 -11.33 -37.00 3.16
C ASN A 212 -12.46 -36.69 2.16
N PHE A 213 -12.15 -35.94 1.09
CA PHE A 213 -13.09 -35.47 0.09
C PHE A 213 -12.54 -35.66 -1.32
N VAL A 214 -13.40 -36.01 -2.26
CA VAL A 214 -13.10 -35.92 -3.71
C VAL A 214 -13.60 -34.58 -4.18
N MET A 215 -12.71 -33.69 -4.66
CA MET A 215 -13.09 -32.37 -5.19
C MET A 215 -12.99 -32.33 -6.71
N VAL A 216 -14.08 -31.99 -7.39
CA VAL A 216 -14.11 -31.71 -8.84
C VAL A 216 -14.40 -30.22 -9.02
N GLU A 217 -13.58 -29.52 -9.80
CA GLU A 217 -13.70 -28.08 -10.05
C GLU A 217 -14.66 -27.80 -11.22
N ASN A 218 -15.33 -26.64 -11.21
CA ASN A 218 -15.89 -26.06 -12.42
C ASN A 218 -14.82 -25.14 -13.05
N ILE A 219 -14.43 -25.45 -14.29
CA ILE A 219 -13.34 -24.78 -15.01
C ILE A 219 -13.68 -23.31 -15.32
N GLU A 220 -14.97 -22.95 -15.39
CA GLU A 220 -15.40 -21.59 -15.70
C GLU A 220 -15.41 -20.66 -14.48
N ASN A 221 -15.43 -21.22 -13.25
CA ASN A 221 -15.54 -20.44 -12.03
C ASN A 221 -14.81 -21.15 -10.89
N PHE A 222 -13.57 -20.71 -10.60
CA PHE A 222 -12.69 -21.16 -9.50
C PHE A 222 -13.27 -20.98 -8.08
N ASN A 223 -14.58 -20.74 -7.96
CA ASN A 223 -15.26 -20.38 -6.74
C ASN A 223 -16.13 -21.50 -6.16
N ILE A 224 -16.43 -22.58 -6.93
CA ILE A 224 -17.29 -23.70 -6.49
C ILE A 224 -16.53 -25.03 -6.60
N PHE A 225 -16.55 -25.82 -5.53
CA PHE A 225 -16.02 -27.18 -5.48
C PHE A 225 -17.15 -28.20 -5.35
N TYR A 226 -17.12 -29.27 -6.12
CA TYR A 226 -17.99 -30.43 -5.95
C TYR A 226 -17.28 -31.48 -5.10
N CYS A 227 -17.84 -31.80 -3.93
CA CYS A 227 -17.24 -32.65 -2.92
C CYS A 227 -18.01 -33.96 -2.71
N VAL A 228 -17.28 -35.05 -2.47
CA VAL A 228 -17.83 -36.32 -1.94
C VAL A 228 -17.20 -36.63 -0.60
N CYS A 229 -18.00 -36.69 0.48
CA CYS A 229 -17.49 -37.03 1.81
C CYS A 229 -17.19 -38.54 1.92
N LYS A 230 -15.94 -38.92 2.19
CA LYS A 230 -15.56 -40.34 2.38
C LYS A 230 -16.19 -41.00 3.62
N LYS A 231 -16.61 -40.22 4.62
CA LYS A 231 -17.20 -40.74 5.88
C LYS A 231 -18.67 -41.12 5.73
N CYS A 232 -19.48 -40.30 5.06
CA CYS A 232 -20.95 -40.48 5.00
C CYS A 232 -21.49 -40.57 3.56
N SER A 233 -20.59 -40.59 2.58
CA SER A 233 -20.89 -40.64 1.14
C SER A 233 -21.75 -39.48 0.61
N ASN A 234 -21.96 -38.42 1.40
CA ASN A 234 -22.72 -37.25 0.98
C ASN A 234 -22.01 -36.52 -0.16
N LYS A 235 -22.74 -36.29 -1.25
CA LYS A 235 -22.31 -35.47 -2.40
C LYS A 235 -22.86 -34.06 -2.20
N PHE A 236 -22.01 -33.04 -2.31
CA PHE A 236 -22.42 -31.65 -2.12
C PHE A 236 -21.51 -30.72 -2.92
N SER A 237 -21.98 -29.54 -3.29
CA SER A 237 -21.12 -28.46 -3.78
C SER A 237 -20.96 -27.39 -2.72
N MET A 238 -19.82 -26.71 -2.70
CA MET A 238 -19.56 -25.65 -1.74
C MET A 238 -18.57 -24.62 -2.29
N THR A 239 -18.77 -23.35 -1.94
CA THR A 239 -17.87 -22.29 -2.39
C THR A 239 -16.51 -22.35 -1.69
N LYS A 240 -15.46 -21.85 -2.35
CA LYS A 240 -14.12 -21.68 -1.76
C LYS A 240 -14.19 -20.98 -0.40
N ARG A 241 -14.92 -19.86 -0.35
CA ARG A 241 -15.11 -19.06 0.87
C ARG A 241 -15.72 -19.87 2.01
N THR A 242 -16.73 -20.69 1.74
CA THR A 242 -17.38 -21.50 2.78
C THR A 242 -16.46 -22.61 3.29
N ILE A 243 -15.66 -23.23 2.41
CA ILE A 243 -14.65 -24.21 2.82
C ILE A 243 -13.59 -23.56 3.70
N GLU A 244 -13.00 -22.44 3.26
CA GLU A 244 -12.01 -21.68 4.04
C GLU A 244 -12.56 -21.29 5.42
N LYS A 245 -13.79 -20.79 5.47
CA LYS A 245 -14.43 -20.41 6.72
C LYS A 245 -14.61 -21.61 7.65
N ARG A 246 -15.00 -22.78 7.13
CA ARG A 246 -15.10 -24.00 7.93
C ARG A 246 -13.74 -24.44 8.46
N LEU A 247 -12.73 -24.52 7.59
CA LEU A 247 -11.38 -24.96 7.95
C LEU A 247 -10.71 -24.03 8.97
N ASN A 248 -10.80 -22.72 8.79
CA ASN A 248 -10.24 -21.74 9.73
C ASN A 248 -10.92 -21.76 11.11
N ASN A 249 -12.13 -22.33 11.21
CA ASN A 249 -12.85 -22.50 12.48
C ASN A 249 -12.78 -23.95 13.00
N ASN A 250 -11.90 -24.80 12.44
CA ASN A 250 -11.79 -26.23 12.78
C ASN A 250 -13.10 -27.04 12.60
N ILE A 251 -13.98 -26.60 11.69
CA ILE A 251 -15.22 -27.28 11.34
C ILE A 251 -14.96 -28.15 10.10
N SER A 252 -15.41 -29.40 10.11
CA SER A 252 -15.27 -30.28 8.93
C SER A 252 -16.07 -29.74 7.73
N ILE A 253 -15.59 -30.07 6.53
CA ILE A 253 -16.14 -29.61 5.25
C ILE A 253 -17.55 -30.16 5.01
N CYS A 254 -17.84 -31.41 5.43
CA CYS A 254 -19.10 -32.06 5.11
C CYS A 254 -20.30 -31.37 5.80
N PRO A 255 -21.25 -30.78 5.05
CA PRO A 255 -22.40 -30.11 5.64
C PRO A 255 -23.37 -31.07 6.33
N LYS A 256 -23.40 -32.34 5.93
CA LYS A 256 -24.22 -33.38 6.59
C LYS A 256 -23.64 -33.81 7.93
N CYS A 257 -22.31 -33.96 8.03
CA CYS A 257 -21.67 -34.39 9.27
C CYS A 257 -21.47 -33.24 10.25
N PHE A 258 -21.33 -32.02 9.74
CA PHE A 258 -21.04 -30.81 10.51
C PHE A 258 -21.81 -29.65 9.89
N PRO A 259 -23.13 -29.55 10.14
CA PRO A 259 -23.98 -28.52 9.55
C PRO A 259 -23.49 -27.11 9.92
N TYR A 260 -23.63 -26.19 8.96
CA TYR A 260 -23.29 -24.78 9.17
C TYR A 260 -24.49 -24.08 9.79
N LYS A 261 -24.27 -23.06 10.62
CA LYS A 261 -25.34 -22.28 11.27
C LYS A 261 -26.44 -21.79 10.30
N ASN A 262 -26.07 -21.42 9.07
CA ASN A 262 -27.01 -20.97 8.02
C ASN A 262 -27.70 -22.10 7.24
N LEU A 263 -27.41 -23.38 7.53
CA LEU A 263 -28.15 -24.50 6.94
C LEU A 263 -29.48 -24.70 7.65
N MET A 264 -29.52 -24.55 8.98
CA MET A 264 -30.72 -24.81 9.76
C MET A 264 -31.81 -23.76 9.53
N GLU A 265 -31.44 -22.47 9.39
CA GLU A 265 -32.36 -21.42 8.97
C GLU A 265 -32.93 -21.69 7.56
N TYR A 266 -32.09 -22.18 6.64
CA TYR A 266 -32.55 -22.59 5.31
C TYR A 266 -33.41 -23.88 5.34
N GLU A 267 -33.14 -24.82 6.26
CA GLU A 267 -34.00 -25.97 6.51
C GLU A 267 -35.35 -25.56 7.08
N LEU A 268 -35.39 -24.55 7.96
CA LEU A 268 -36.62 -23.94 8.45
C LEU A 268 -37.39 -23.28 7.30
N TYR A 269 -36.71 -22.48 6.46
CA TYR A 269 -37.30 -21.87 5.28
C TYR A 269 -37.89 -22.91 4.33
N THR A 270 -37.11 -23.93 3.96
CA THR A 270 -37.60 -24.99 3.06
C THR A 270 -38.77 -25.75 3.69
N TYR A 271 -38.74 -26.02 4.99
CA TYR A 271 -39.87 -26.63 5.68
C TYR A 271 -41.13 -25.74 5.61
N ILE A 272 -41.03 -24.45 5.90
CA ILE A 272 -42.16 -23.50 5.81
C ILE A 272 -42.72 -23.44 4.39
N THR A 273 -41.88 -23.45 3.35
CA THR A 273 -42.33 -23.47 1.94
C THR A 273 -43.13 -24.73 1.59
N THR A 274 -42.98 -25.84 2.32
CA THR A 274 -43.82 -27.03 2.13
C THR A 274 -45.19 -26.93 2.81
N LEU A 275 -45.34 -25.99 3.74
CA LEU A 275 -46.57 -25.79 4.53
C LEU A 275 -47.40 -24.62 4.03
N TYR A 276 -46.76 -23.64 3.38
CA TYR A 276 -47.38 -22.39 2.97
C TYR A 276 -47.09 -22.09 1.50
N ASN A 277 -48.15 -22.04 0.69
CA ASN A 277 -48.05 -21.93 -0.77
C ASN A 277 -48.14 -20.48 -1.31
N ASN A 278 -48.37 -19.49 -0.45
CA ASN A 278 -48.39 -18.09 -0.87
C ASN A 278 -47.00 -17.45 -0.76
N TYR A 279 -46.96 -16.12 -0.91
CA TYR A 279 -45.72 -15.37 -0.97
C TYR A 279 -44.96 -15.39 0.37
N ILE A 280 -43.67 -15.74 0.32
CA ILE A 280 -42.76 -15.76 1.47
C ILE A 280 -41.60 -14.81 1.15
N VAL A 281 -41.22 -13.97 2.12
CA VAL A 281 -40.04 -13.12 2.03
C VAL A 281 -38.96 -13.67 2.93
N TYR A 282 -37.84 -14.08 2.32
CA TYR A 282 -36.65 -14.56 3.01
C TYR A 282 -35.66 -13.40 3.19
N HIS A 283 -35.20 -13.16 4.42
CA HIS A 283 -34.31 -12.05 4.79
C HIS A 283 -34.90 -10.65 4.50
N ASP A 284 -36.11 -10.37 4.99
CA ASP A 284 -36.76 -9.05 4.81
C ASP A 284 -36.10 -7.98 5.69
N ARG A 285 -35.47 -6.97 5.09
CA ARG A 285 -34.92 -5.80 5.81
C ARG A 285 -35.74 -4.52 5.65
N ASN A 286 -36.80 -4.57 4.86
CA ASN A 286 -37.58 -3.40 4.50
C ASN A 286 -38.67 -3.12 5.54
N LYS A 287 -39.30 -4.17 6.07
CA LYS A 287 -40.48 -4.06 6.92
C LYS A 287 -40.19 -3.41 8.27
N LEU A 288 -38.98 -3.61 8.80
CA LEU A 288 -38.54 -3.06 10.09
C LEU A 288 -37.40 -2.05 9.96
N ASN A 289 -37.44 -1.19 8.93
CA ASN A 289 -36.51 -0.07 8.74
C ASN A 289 -35.02 -0.47 8.85
N GLY A 290 -34.64 -1.55 8.16
CA GLY A 290 -33.26 -2.06 8.11
C GLY A 290 -32.96 -3.20 9.08
N LYS A 291 -33.85 -3.50 10.03
CA LYS A 291 -33.77 -4.76 10.82
C LYS A 291 -34.32 -5.92 9.97
N GLU A 292 -33.51 -6.96 9.85
CA GLU A 292 -33.83 -8.17 9.09
C GLU A 292 -34.87 -9.02 9.82
N LEU A 293 -35.78 -9.65 9.08
CA LEU A 293 -36.66 -10.74 9.49
C LEU A 293 -36.25 -11.99 8.70
N ASP A 294 -35.99 -13.11 9.36
CA ASP A 294 -35.43 -14.28 8.67
C ASP A 294 -36.43 -14.87 7.65
N ILE A 295 -37.66 -15.17 8.09
CA ILE A 295 -38.72 -15.73 7.23
C ILE A 295 -40.04 -15.04 7.53
N TYR A 296 -40.47 -14.13 6.65
CA TYR A 296 -41.71 -13.38 6.78
C TYR A 296 -42.78 -13.88 5.81
N LEU A 297 -43.99 -14.11 6.32
CA LEU A 297 -45.20 -14.51 5.60
C LEU A 297 -46.17 -13.31 5.61
N PRO A 298 -46.18 -12.46 4.55
CA PRO A 298 -46.90 -11.19 4.59
C PRO A 298 -48.40 -11.32 4.77
N ASP A 299 -49.04 -12.30 4.11
CA ASP A 299 -50.50 -12.44 4.16
C ASP A 299 -50.98 -12.84 5.56
N LEU A 300 -50.18 -13.63 6.28
CA LEU A 300 -50.46 -14.05 7.66
C LEU A 300 -49.99 -13.05 8.72
N LYS A 301 -49.28 -11.99 8.29
CA LYS A 301 -48.52 -11.06 9.15
C LYS A 301 -47.70 -11.81 10.21
N LEU A 302 -46.98 -12.82 9.77
CA LEU A 302 -46.30 -13.79 10.60
C LEU A 302 -44.82 -13.85 10.21
N THR A 303 -43.92 -13.87 11.19
CA THR A 303 -42.49 -14.06 10.95
C THR A 303 -41.91 -15.10 11.88
N PHE A 304 -40.97 -15.89 11.35
CA PHE A 304 -40.15 -16.80 12.14
C PHE A 304 -38.72 -16.28 12.16
N GLU A 305 -38.13 -16.24 13.35
CA GLU A 305 -36.73 -15.89 13.59
C GLU A 305 -35.95 -17.14 14.02
N PHE A 306 -34.77 -17.38 13.44
CA PHE A 306 -33.93 -18.52 13.79
C PHE A 306 -32.79 -18.11 14.72
N ASP A 307 -33.00 -18.32 16.02
CA ASP A 307 -32.08 -17.87 17.06
C ASP A 307 -30.94 -18.86 17.32
N GLY A 308 -29.75 -18.54 16.82
CA GLY A 308 -28.55 -19.30 17.14
C GLY A 308 -28.17 -19.24 18.62
N THR A 309 -27.95 -20.38 19.28
CA THR A 309 -27.77 -20.52 20.74
C THR A 309 -26.72 -19.55 21.30
N TYR A 310 -25.54 -19.49 20.68
CA TYR A 310 -24.47 -18.54 21.07
C TYR A 310 -24.79 -17.08 20.73
N TRP A 311 -25.43 -16.80 19.60
CA TRP A 311 -25.57 -15.43 19.07
C TRP A 311 -26.67 -14.62 19.76
N HIS A 312 -27.68 -15.34 20.28
CA HIS A 312 -28.78 -14.82 21.08
C HIS A 312 -28.61 -15.11 22.57
N ALA A 313 -27.42 -15.65 22.94
CA ALA A 313 -27.07 -16.01 24.31
C ALA A 313 -28.20 -16.75 25.02
N ASP A 314 -28.67 -17.85 24.44
CA ASP A 314 -29.81 -18.64 24.90
C ASP A 314 -29.83 -18.79 26.44
N PRO A 315 -30.89 -18.32 27.13
CA PRO A 315 -30.95 -18.29 28.60
C PRO A 315 -30.79 -19.66 29.29
N ARG A 316 -30.91 -20.77 28.56
CA ARG A 316 -30.60 -22.10 29.09
C ARG A 316 -29.10 -22.31 29.36
N PHE A 317 -28.25 -21.60 28.63
CA PHE A 317 -26.80 -21.78 28.65
C PHE A 317 -26.04 -20.54 29.12
N TYR A 318 -26.68 -19.38 29.14
CA TYR A 318 -26.05 -18.11 29.48
C TYR A 318 -26.80 -17.39 30.60
N LYS A 319 -26.03 -16.77 31.49
CA LYS A 319 -26.49 -15.87 32.56
C LYS A 319 -26.40 -14.42 32.11
N SER A 320 -27.14 -13.53 32.76
CA SER A 320 -27.25 -12.12 32.38
C SER A 320 -25.91 -11.38 32.30
N ASP A 321 -24.96 -11.77 33.14
CA ASP A 321 -23.62 -11.20 33.30
C ASP A 321 -22.55 -11.89 32.44
N ASP A 322 -22.91 -12.92 31.66
CA ASP A 322 -21.99 -13.54 30.72
C ASP A 322 -21.67 -12.60 29.56
N PHE A 323 -20.38 -12.43 29.27
CA PHE A 323 -19.91 -11.57 28.19
C PHE A 323 -19.72 -12.36 26.89
N ILE A 324 -20.45 -11.99 25.83
CA ILE A 324 -20.39 -12.65 24.54
C ILE A 324 -19.33 -11.96 23.65
N GLU A 325 -18.12 -12.50 23.66
CA GLU A 325 -16.93 -11.89 23.03
C GLU A 325 -17.16 -11.41 21.58
N LYS A 326 -17.80 -12.24 20.74
CA LYS A 326 -18.01 -11.89 19.32
C LYS A 326 -19.03 -10.76 19.12
N LYS A 327 -19.96 -10.59 20.06
CA LYS A 327 -20.94 -9.49 20.05
C LYS A 327 -20.47 -8.29 20.87
N LYS A 328 -19.42 -8.44 21.69
CA LYS A 328 -18.85 -7.43 22.59
C LYS A 328 -19.89 -6.81 23.53
N MET A 329 -20.79 -7.65 24.06
CA MET A 329 -21.87 -7.24 24.95
C MET A 329 -22.23 -8.38 25.90
N PHE A 330 -22.83 -8.02 27.03
CA PHE A 330 -23.38 -8.98 27.98
C PHE A 330 -24.64 -9.64 27.45
N ALA A 331 -24.91 -10.88 27.86
CA ALA A 331 -26.10 -11.63 27.45
C ALA A 331 -27.40 -10.85 27.73
N LYS A 332 -27.47 -10.14 28.86
CA LYS A 332 -28.62 -9.27 29.17
C LYS A 332 -28.90 -8.21 28.08
N ALA A 333 -27.85 -7.59 27.55
CA ALA A 333 -28.00 -6.58 26.50
C ALA A 333 -28.43 -7.20 25.16
N ILE A 334 -28.06 -8.46 24.89
CA ILE A 334 -28.55 -9.22 23.73
C ILE A 334 -30.04 -9.48 23.87
N TRP A 335 -30.49 -9.97 25.04
CA TRP A 335 -31.90 -10.22 25.30
C TRP A 335 -32.75 -8.95 25.24
N GLU A 336 -32.22 -7.83 25.74
CA GLU A 336 -32.87 -6.52 25.62
C GLU A 336 -33.01 -6.10 24.15
N TYR A 337 -31.98 -6.33 23.33
CA TYR A 337 -32.01 -6.04 21.90
C TYR A 337 -33.02 -6.92 21.14
N ASP A 338 -33.07 -8.22 21.47
CA ASP A 338 -34.02 -9.18 20.90
C ASP A 338 -35.46 -8.81 21.28
N LYS A 339 -35.71 -8.47 22.54
CA LYS A 339 -37.01 -7.98 23.01
C LYS A 339 -37.45 -6.70 22.32
N GLN A 340 -36.53 -5.78 22.03
CA GLN A 340 -36.85 -4.57 21.25
C GLN A 340 -37.28 -4.89 19.83
N LYS A 341 -36.72 -5.94 19.21
CA LYS A 341 -37.15 -6.39 17.88
C LYS A 341 -38.55 -7.02 17.93
N ASP A 342 -38.84 -7.80 18.97
CA ASP A 342 -40.16 -8.42 19.17
C ASP A 342 -41.24 -7.33 19.31
N LEU A 343 -40.99 -6.33 20.16
CA LEU A 343 -41.87 -5.17 20.32
C LEU A 343 -42.06 -4.39 19.01
N LEU A 344 -41.02 -4.27 18.19
CA LEU A 344 -41.12 -3.58 16.91
C LEU A 344 -41.98 -4.37 15.91
N CYS A 345 -41.93 -5.71 15.95
CA CYS A 345 -42.84 -6.55 15.16
C CYS A 345 -44.29 -6.32 15.59
N GLU A 346 -44.56 -6.37 16.91
CA GLU A 346 -45.89 -6.12 17.47
C GLU A 346 -46.44 -4.75 17.06
N GLN A 347 -45.63 -3.69 17.16
CA GLN A 347 -46.00 -2.33 16.72
C GLN A 347 -46.34 -2.25 15.23
N ASN A 348 -45.74 -3.11 14.40
CA ASN A 348 -46.02 -3.21 12.97
C ASN A 348 -47.11 -4.25 12.64
N ASN A 349 -47.83 -4.74 13.66
CA ASN A 349 -48.86 -5.77 13.55
C ASN A 349 -48.33 -7.07 12.91
N ILE A 350 -47.11 -7.48 13.30
CA ILE A 350 -46.45 -8.70 12.86
C ILE A 350 -46.26 -9.61 14.08
N ARG A 351 -46.75 -10.84 14.00
CA ARG A 351 -46.53 -11.87 15.01
C ARG A 351 -45.17 -12.53 14.76
N LEU A 352 -44.28 -12.49 15.74
CA LEU A 352 -42.94 -13.07 15.66
C LEU A 352 -42.84 -14.33 16.54
N TYR A 353 -42.32 -15.41 15.96
CA TYR A 353 -42.00 -16.64 16.69
C TYR A 353 -40.51 -16.95 16.57
N ARG A 354 -39.83 -17.09 17.71
CA ARG A 354 -38.41 -17.43 17.79
C ARG A 354 -38.24 -18.95 17.82
N ILE A 355 -37.49 -19.48 16.86
CA ILE A 355 -37.11 -20.89 16.77
C ILE A 355 -35.64 -20.99 17.16
N THR A 356 -35.35 -21.58 18.32
CA THR A 356 -33.96 -21.67 18.78
C THR A 356 -33.22 -22.81 18.08
N GLU A 357 -31.93 -22.60 17.82
CA GLU A 357 -31.02 -23.63 17.27
C GLU A 357 -31.02 -24.90 18.12
N TYR A 358 -31.12 -24.76 19.45
CA TYR A 358 -31.16 -25.89 20.36
C TYR A 358 -32.43 -26.71 20.19
N ASP A 359 -33.62 -26.08 20.12
CA ASP A 359 -34.88 -26.80 19.94
C ASP A 359 -34.95 -27.43 18.54
N TRP A 360 -34.52 -26.70 17.52
CA TRP A 360 -34.46 -27.22 16.15
C TRP A 360 -33.57 -28.47 16.05
N THR A 361 -32.46 -28.50 16.80
CA THR A 361 -31.50 -29.62 16.79
C THR A 361 -31.96 -30.79 17.65
N ASN A 362 -32.47 -30.52 18.85
CA ASN A 362 -32.72 -31.57 19.85
C ASN A 362 -34.18 -32.02 19.92
N ASP A 363 -35.12 -31.21 19.42
CA ASP A 363 -36.55 -31.53 19.41
C ASP A 363 -37.22 -31.17 18.07
N ASN A 364 -36.52 -31.48 16.97
CA ASN A 364 -36.92 -31.09 15.61
C ASN A 364 -38.37 -31.48 15.27
N LYS A 365 -38.84 -32.64 15.76
CA LYS A 365 -40.17 -33.16 15.47
C LYS A 365 -41.26 -32.26 16.07
N ASN A 366 -41.14 -31.90 17.35
CA ASN A 366 -42.13 -31.07 18.01
C ASN A 366 -42.05 -29.62 17.51
N VAL A 367 -40.86 -29.10 17.23
CA VAL A 367 -40.69 -27.76 16.65
C VAL A 367 -41.36 -27.66 15.28
N LYS A 368 -41.17 -28.66 14.41
CA LYS A 368 -41.85 -28.72 13.10
C LYS A 368 -43.36 -28.78 13.26
N GLN A 369 -43.86 -29.61 14.18
CA GLN A 369 -45.29 -29.69 14.46
C GLN A 369 -45.84 -28.33 14.94
N PHE A 370 -45.16 -27.66 15.86
CA PHE A 370 -45.50 -26.33 16.35
C PHE A 370 -45.58 -25.28 15.21
N ILE A 371 -44.60 -25.24 14.32
CA ILE A 371 -44.61 -24.34 13.15
C ILE A 371 -45.81 -24.63 12.24
N LYS A 372 -46.08 -25.92 11.98
CA LYS A 372 -47.21 -26.34 11.18
C LYS A 372 -48.53 -25.89 11.79
N ASP A 373 -48.70 -26.06 13.09
CA ASP A 373 -49.91 -25.66 13.81
C ASP A 373 -50.12 -24.14 13.73
N ILE A 374 -49.05 -23.34 13.96
CA ILE A 374 -49.11 -21.86 13.83
C ILE A 374 -49.55 -21.42 12.43
N ILE A 375 -48.94 -22.00 11.39
CA ILE A 375 -49.27 -21.63 10.00
C ILE A 375 -50.70 -22.03 9.68
N TYR A 376 -51.15 -23.20 10.11
CA TYR A 376 -52.51 -23.70 9.87
C TYR A 376 -53.57 -22.85 10.59
N GLU A 377 -53.36 -22.55 11.87
CA GLU A 377 -54.24 -21.67 12.66
C GLU A 377 -54.29 -20.26 12.08
N SER A 378 -53.16 -19.73 11.64
CA SER A 378 -53.10 -18.39 11.02
C SER A 378 -53.81 -18.35 9.66
N SER A 379 -53.65 -19.41 8.86
CA SER A 379 -54.30 -19.52 7.55
C SER A 379 -55.81 -19.75 7.66
N SER A 380 -56.29 -20.26 8.80
CA SER A 380 -57.73 -20.46 9.05
C SER A 380 -58.44 -19.20 9.57
N ASN A 381 -57.67 -18.23 10.09
CA ASN A 381 -58.16 -16.98 10.66
C ASN A 381 -57.89 -15.75 9.77
N SER A 382 -57.29 -15.94 8.59
CA SER A 382 -57.05 -14.93 7.55
C SER A 382 -58.02 -15.13 6.41
#